data_AF-X8CIQ0-F1
#
_entry.id   AF-X8CIQ0-F1
#
_cell.length_a   1.000
_cell.length_b   1.000
_cell.length_c   1.000
_cell.angle_alpha   90.00
_cell.angle_beta   90.00
_cell.angle_gamma   90.00
#
_symmetry.space_group_name_H-M   'P 1'
#
loop_
_entity.id
_entity.type
_entity.pdbx_description
1 polymer ?
#
loop_
_entity_poly.entity_id
_entity_poly.type
_entity_poly.pdbx_seq_one_letter_code
_entity_poly.pdbx_strand_id
1 'polypeptide(L)'
;MIGIDATHAWAAVWTPQDPGQFEWLGLDPTNDQMIDERYIVVGRGRDYADVPPLRGIIYTDSEHSVIDVAVDVVPYSDPIEGDFSHA
;
A
#
# COMPACT_ATOMS: atom_id res chain seq x y z
N MET A 1 -4.14 -13.92 -5.88
CA MET A 1 -4.81 -13.83 -4.57
C MET A 1 -5.85 -12.74 -4.69
N ILE A 2 -7.09 -12.98 -4.24
CA ILE A 2 -8.15 -11.95 -4.26
C ILE A 2 -8.03 -11.16 -2.95
N GLY A 3 -7.90 -9.84 -3.04
CA GLY A 3 -7.80 -8.94 -1.89
C GLY A 3 -9.11 -8.81 -1.10
N ILE A 4 -9.04 -8.11 0.03
CA ILE A 4 -10.20 -7.82 0.91
C ILE A 4 -11.05 -6.65 0.37
N ASP A 5 -10.67 -6.05 -0.77
CA ASP A 5 -11.40 -4.98 -1.45
C ASP A 5 -11.78 -3.80 -0.54
N ALA A 6 -10.85 -3.44 0.36
CA ALA A 6 -11.00 -2.31 1.26
C ALA A 6 -9.69 -1.51 1.35
N THR A 7 -9.81 -0.18 1.33
CA THR A 7 -8.71 0.69 1.77
C THR A 7 -8.52 0.51 3.26
N HIS A 8 -7.28 0.30 3.69
CA HIS A 8 -6.93 0.19 5.11
C HIS A 8 -5.73 1.07 5.44
N ALA A 9 -5.65 1.51 6.68
CA ALA A 9 -4.54 2.32 7.18
C ALA A 9 -3.98 1.71 8.47
N TRP A 10 -2.67 1.81 8.65
CA TRP A 10 -1.96 1.26 9.80
C TRP A 10 -0.85 2.21 10.25
N ALA A 11 -0.33 1.98 11.45
CA ALA A 11 0.77 2.76 12.01
C ALA A 11 2.09 2.06 11.72
N ALA A 12 3.17 2.82 11.55
CA ALA A 12 4.47 2.22 11.33
C ALA A 12 5.61 3.12 11.81
N VAL A 13 6.66 2.51 12.35
CA VAL A 13 7.75 3.19 13.05
C VAL A 13 9.07 2.97 12.30
N TRP A 14 9.87 4.02 12.16
CA TRP A 14 11.19 3.93 11.54
C TRP A 14 12.17 3.39 12.58
N THR A 15 12.63 2.16 12.38
CA THR A 15 13.40 1.42 13.37
C THR A 15 14.72 0.94 12.78
N PRO A 16 15.83 1.00 13.54
CA PRO A 16 17.08 0.41 13.10
C PRO A 16 16.94 -1.11 13.01
N GLN A 17 17.51 -1.71 11.97
CA GLN A 17 17.62 -3.15 11.81
C GLN A 17 19.08 -3.56 12.08
N ASP A 18 19.78 -4.09 11.08
CA ASP A 18 21.22 -4.31 11.14
C ASP A 18 22.01 -2.99 11.28
N PRO A 19 23.27 -3.04 11.75
CA PRO A 19 24.09 -1.84 11.90
C PRO A 19 24.16 -1.00 10.61
N GLY A 20 23.67 0.23 10.69
CA GLY A 20 23.61 1.16 9.56
C GLY A 20 22.37 1.05 8.67
N GLN A 21 21.46 0.13 8.96
CA GLN A 21 20.21 -0.09 8.22
C GLN A 21 18.99 0.31 9.05
N PHE A 22 17.96 0.80 8.38
CA PHE A 22 16.70 1.17 8.99
C PHE A 22 15.56 0.73 8.10
N GLU A 23 14.47 0.31 8.73
CA GLU A 23 13.27 -0.12 8.03
C GLU A 23 12.02 0.36 8.76
N TRP A 24 10.93 0.42 8.00
CA TRP A 24 9.62 0.75 8.52
C TRP A 24 8.96 -0.51 9.09
N LEU A 25 8.86 -0.57 10.41
CA LEU A 25 8.13 -1.62 11.10
C LEU A 25 6.63 -1.28 11.14
N GLY A 26 5.81 -2.07 10.44
CA GLY A 26 4.36 -1.85 10.36
C GLY A 26 3.56 -2.61 11.42
N LEU A 27 2.55 -1.94 11.99
CA LEU A 27 1.67 -2.43 13.05
C LEU A 27 0.21 -2.16 12.69
N ASP A 28 -0.62 -3.19 12.66
CA ASP A 28 -2.06 -3.09 12.47
C ASP A 28 -2.83 -3.41 13.76
N PRO A 29 -3.12 -2.40 14.59
CA PRO A 29 -3.83 -2.62 15.85
C PRO A 29 -5.31 -3.00 15.65
N THR A 30 -5.88 -2.78 14.47
CA THR A 30 -7.28 -3.14 14.18
C THR A 30 -7.43 -4.66 14.06
N ASN A 31 -6.39 -5.32 13.54
CA ASN A 31 -6.37 -6.74 13.27
C ASN A 31 -5.40 -7.53 14.18
N ASP A 32 -4.85 -6.87 15.22
CA ASP A 32 -3.89 -7.46 16.16
C ASP A 32 -2.73 -8.19 15.47
N GLN A 33 -2.15 -7.58 14.44
CA GLN A 33 -1.10 -8.21 13.64
C GLN A 33 -0.02 -7.25 13.16
N MET A 34 1.14 -7.83 12.85
CA MET A 34 2.20 -7.14 12.11
C MET A 34 1.84 -7.08 10.62
N ILE A 35 2.39 -6.08 9.94
CA ILE A 35 2.22 -5.93 8.50
C ILE A 35 3.10 -6.95 7.76
N ASP A 36 2.52 -7.63 6.78
CA ASP A 36 3.20 -8.57 5.90
C ASP A 36 2.91 -8.25 4.42
N GLU A 37 3.30 -9.16 3.53
CA GLU A 37 3.16 -9.05 2.08
C GLU A 37 1.72 -8.89 1.56
N ARG A 38 0.70 -9.09 2.40
CA ARG A 38 -0.71 -8.89 2.04
C ARG A 38 -1.11 -7.41 2.05
N TYR A 39 -0.30 -6.55 2.67
CA TYR A 39 -0.53 -5.12 2.77
C TYR A 39 0.25 -4.38 1.70
N ILE A 40 -0.48 -3.79 0.75
CA ILE A 40 0.12 -3.01 -0.32
C ILE A 40 0.12 -1.52 0.04
N VAL A 41 1.30 -0.91 0.13
CA VAL A 41 1.44 0.52 0.43
C VAL A 41 1.09 1.35 -0.80
N VAL A 42 -0.01 2.09 -0.73
CA VAL A 42 -0.40 3.07 -1.76
C VAL A 42 0.02 4.51 -1.42
N GLY A 43 0.29 4.79 -0.14
CA GLY A 43 0.72 6.10 0.33
C GLY A 43 1.18 6.04 1.79
N ARG A 44 2.05 6.98 2.19
CA ARG A 44 2.56 7.09 3.56
C ARG A 44 2.62 8.56 3.97
N GLY A 45 2.12 8.87 5.16
CA GLY A 45 2.12 10.20 5.75
C GLY A 45 2.35 10.13 7.26
N ARG A 46 2.51 11.27 7.92
CA ARG A 46 2.59 11.34 9.38
C ARG A 46 1.22 11.11 10.03
N ASP A 47 0.18 11.54 9.34
CA ASP A 47 -1.22 11.37 9.71
C ASP A 47 -2.12 11.31 8.46
N TYR A 48 -3.43 11.22 8.68
CA TYR A 48 -4.43 11.12 7.62
C TYR A 48 -4.43 12.30 6.64
N ALA A 49 -4.06 13.50 7.08
CA ALA A 49 -4.12 14.70 6.24
C ALA A 49 -3.00 14.72 5.18
N ASP A 50 -1.94 13.95 5.36
CA ASP A 50 -0.86 13.82 4.39
C ASP A 50 -1.27 12.93 3.20
N VAL A 51 -2.11 11.90 3.41
CA VAL A 51 -2.48 10.90 2.39
C VAL A 51 -3.97 10.50 2.42
N PRO A 52 -4.92 11.47 2.38
CA PRO A 52 -6.33 11.11 2.33
C PRO A 52 -6.67 10.49 0.96
N PRO A 53 -7.51 9.44 0.89
CA PRO A 53 -7.92 8.83 -0.37
C PRO A 53 -8.55 9.82 -1.38
N LEU A 54 -9.21 10.86 -0.87
CA LEU A 54 -9.75 11.97 -1.64
C LEU A 54 -9.33 13.30 -1.01
N ARG A 55 -8.82 14.23 -1.82
CA ARG A 55 -8.42 15.59 -1.39
C ARG A 55 -8.87 16.64 -2.41
N GLY A 56 -9.39 17.76 -1.93
CA GLY A 56 -9.73 18.93 -2.76
C GLY A 56 -11.17 19.39 -2.61
N ILE A 57 -11.60 20.28 -3.51
CA ILE A 57 -12.98 20.74 -3.61
C ILE A 57 -13.66 19.93 -4.71
N ILE A 58 -14.73 19.22 -4.37
CA ILE A 58 -15.53 18.44 -5.31
C ILE A 58 -16.84 19.18 -5.53
N TYR A 59 -17.10 19.62 -6.77
CA TYR A 59 -18.39 20.15 -7.18
C TYR A 59 -19.19 19.02 -7.83
N THR A 60 -20.30 18.63 -7.22
CA THR A 60 -21.16 17.58 -7.73
C THR A 60 -22.60 17.81 -7.27
N ASP A 61 -23.57 17.45 -8.12
CA ASP A 61 -24.99 17.38 -7.77
C ASP A 61 -25.35 16.01 -7.14
N SER A 62 -24.37 15.12 -6.97
CA SER A 62 -24.57 13.80 -6.37
C SER A 62 -24.88 13.93 -4.88
N GLU A 63 -25.93 13.25 -4.42
CA GLU A 63 -26.25 13.13 -2.99
C GLU A 63 -25.37 12.13 -2.27
N HIS A 64 -24.61 11.30 -3.01
CA HIS A 64 -23.79 10.23 -2.47
C HIS A 64 -22.35 10.33 -2.97
N SER A 65 -21.42 10.01 -2.07
CA SER A 65 -20.02 9.79 -2.39
C SER A 65 -19.72 8.31 -2.21
N VAL A 66 -19.30 7.65 -3.29
CA VAL A 66 -18.97 6.22 -3.31
C VAL A 66 -17.50 6.06 -3.69
N ILE A 67 -16.78 5.22 -2.95
CA ILE A 67 -15.41 4.82 -3.27
C ILE A 67 -15.43 3.31 -3.42
N ASP A 68 -15.15 2.84 -4.63
CA ASP A 68 -14.93 1.43 -4.93
C ASP A 68 -13.43 1.13 -4.86
N VAL A 69 -13.07 0.07 -4.15
CA VAL A 69 -11.67 -0.36 -3.95
C VAL A 69 -11.57 -1.83 -4.31
N ALA A 70 -10.57 -2.19 -5.11
CA ALA A 70 -10.22 -3.57 -5.38
C ALA A 70 -8.70 -3.73 -5.41
N VAL A 71 -8.19 -4.87 -4.93
CA VAL A 71 -6.75 -5.17 -4.93
C VAL A 71 -6.52 -6.59 -5.44
N ASP A 72 -5.81 -6.70 -6.57
CA ASP A 72 -5.39 -7.97 -7.15
C ASP A 72 -3.86 -8.07 -7.22
N VAL A 73 -3.32 -9.23 -6.81
CA VAL A 73 -1.88 -9.53 -6.91
C VAL A 73 -1.68 -10.71 -7.84
N VAL A 74 -0.79 -10.52 -8.82
CA VAL A 74 -0.33 -11.54 -9.77
C VAL A 74 1.14 -11.86 -9.53
N PRO A 75 1.58 -13.11 -9.69
CA PRO A 75 2.99 -13.47 -9.61
C PRO A 75 3.83 -12.68 -10.62
N TYR A 76 4.96 -12.15 -10.17
CA TYR A 76 5.97 -11.59 -11.06
C TYR A 76 6.90 -12.70 -11.54
N SER A 77 6.91 -12.96 -12.85
CA SER A 77 7.92 -13.79 -13.49
C SER A 77 9.07 -12.90 -13.93
N ASP A 78 10.29 -13.18 -13.45
CA ASP A 78 11.49 -12.48 -13.92
C ASP A 78 11.58 -12.51 -15.45
N PRO A 79 12.04 -11.42 -16.10
CA PRO A 79 12.45 -11.51 -17.49
C PRO A 79 13.56 -12.55 -17.55
N ILE A 80 13.33 -13.60 -18.35
CA ILE A 80 14.29 -14.69 -18.55
C ILE A 80 15.66 -14.06 -18.87
N GLU A 81 16.64 -14.33 -18.02
CA GLU A 81 18.04 -14.04 -18.23
C GLU A 81 18.50 -14.88 -19.45
N GLY A 82 18.28 -14.38 -20.68
CA GLY A 82 18.48 -15.24 -21.85
C GLY A 82 18.19 -14.70 -23.25
N ASP A 83 17.97 -13.40 -23.47
CA ASP A 83 17.94 -12.86 -24.84
C ASP A 83 18.75 -11.57 -24.99
N PHE A 84 20.07 -11.71 -24.91
CA PHE A 84 21.01 -10.78 -25.56
C PHE A 84 21.39 -11.31 -26.94
N SER A 85 20.41 -11.65 -27.78
CA SER A 85 20.64 -11.95 -29.19
C SER A 85 19.94 -10.95 -30.12
N HIS A 86 20.33 -9.69 -30.02
CA HIS A 86 20.22 -8.77 -31.14
C HIS A 86 21.62 -8.26 -31.49
N ALA A 87 22.00 -8.62 -32.72
CA ALA A 87 23.24 -8.33 -33.43
C ALA A 87 23.51 -6.82 -33.61
#